data_AF-A0A923TGA4-F1
#
_entry.id   AF-A0A923TGA4-F1
#
_cell.length_a   1.000
_cell.length_b   1.000
_cell.length_c   1.000
_cell.angle_alpha   90.00
_cell.angle_beta   90.00
_cell.angle_gamma   90.00
#
_symmetry.space_group_name_H-M   'P 1'
#
loop_
_entity.id
_entity.type
_entity.pdbx_description
1 polymer ?
#
loop_
_entity_poly.entity_id
_entity_poly.type
_entity_poly.pdbx_seq_one_letter_code
_entity_poly.pdbx_strand_id
1 'polypeptide(L)'
;MQKGFNSDVTVRGQKFHVQTEDWGQRNPFVVSRIFCNGAVIKTIKTSYEVILLAGAIREEESIKNALRRQHSDILDVLMAGKMP
;
A
#
# COMPACT_ATOMS: atom_id res chain seq x y z
N MET A 1 -7.84 1.58 -15.71
CA MET A 1 -6.48 1.62 -15.12
C MET A 1 -6.59 2.28 -13.76
N GLN A 2 -6.64 1.49 -12.68
CA GLN A 2 -6.59 2.07 -11.33
C GLN A 2 -5.20 2.63 -11.11
N LYS A 3 -5.12 3.94 -10.84
CA LYS A 3 -3.87 4.60 -10.50
C LYS A 3 -3.56 4.22 -9.05
N GLY A 4 -2.35 3.73 -8.79
CA GLY A 4 -1.85 3.51 -7.45
C GLY A 4 -1.82 4.80 -6.61
N PHE A 5 -1.49 4.68 -5.33
CA PHE A 5 -1.37 5.80 -4.41
C PHE A 5 0.09 6.17 -4.18
N ASN A 6 0.37 7.48 -4.17
CA ASN A 6 1.68 8.05 -3.83
C ASN A 6 1.48 9.15 -2.80
N SER A 7 2.29 9.16 -1.74
CA SER A 7 2.26 10.19 -0.70
C SER A 7 3.66 10.44 -0.17
N ASP A 8 4.03 11.71 -0.02
CA ASP A 8 5.21 12.13 0.73
C ASP A 8 4.80 12.54 2.14
N VAL A 9 5.46 11.97 3.16
CA VAL A 9 5.19 12.30 4.57
C VAL A 9 6.49 12.59 5.31
N THR A 10 6.41 13.52 6.27
CA THR A 10 7.52 13.82 7.18
C THR A 10 7.14 13.37 8.58
N VAL A 11 7.91 12.44 9.14
CA VAL A 11 7.70 11.89 10.48
C VAL A 11 8.94 12.18 11.30
N ARG A 12 8.80 12.96 12.37
CA ARG A 12 9.90 13.31 13.29
C ARG A 12 11.15 13.85 12.58
N GLY A 13 10.96 14.63 11.52
CA GLY A 13 12.05 15.24 10.73
C GLY A 13 12.61 14.35 9.61
N GLN A 14 12.23 13.08 9.53
CA GLN A 14 12.61 12.20 8.42
C GLN A 14 11.52 12.20 7.34
N LYS A 15 11.93 12.31 6.07
CA LYS A 15 11.02 12.24 4.91
C LYS A 15 10.90 10.81 4.42
N PHE A 16 9.68 10.42 4.10
CA PHE A 16 9.33 9.14 3.49
C PHE A 16 8.46 9.37 2.27
N HIS A 17 8.65 8.53 1.27
CA HIS A 17 7.75 8.42 0.13
C HIS A 17 7.08 7.05 0.18
N VAL A 18 5.75 7.02 0.10
CA VAL A 18 4.96 5.78 0.10
C VAL A 18 4.28 5.64 -1.24
N GLN A 19 4.58 4.55 -1.93
CA GLN A 19 3.93 4.14 -3.18
C GLN A 19 3.10 2.88 -2.92
N THR A 20 1.92 2.74 -3.49
CA THR A 20 1.06 1.56 -3.37
C THR A 20 0.39 1.24 -4.69
N GLU A 21 0.58 0.02 -5.20
CA GLU A 21 0.24 -0.40 -6.56
C GLU A 21 -0.49 -1.74 -6.58
N ASP A 22 -1.37 -1.90 -7.56
CA ASP A 22 -1.95 -3.18 -7.96
C ASP A 22 -1.04 -3.74 -9.06
N TRP A 23 -0.53 -4.96 -8.85
CA TRP A 23 0.37 -5.64 -9.79
C TRP A 23 -0.34 -6.62 -10.75
N GLY A 24 -1.67 -6.70 -10.66
CA GLY A 24 -2.56 -7.36 -11.60
C GLY A 24 -2.58 -8.88 -11.48
N GLN A 25 -3.45 -9.51 -12.28
CA GLN A 25 -3.70 -10.97 -12.23
C GLN A 25 -2.47 -11.85 -12.46
N ARG A 26 -1.48 -11.37 -13.24
CA ARG A 26 -0.24 -12.12 -13.47
C ARG A 26 0.66 -12.16 -12.24
N ASN A 27 0.49 -11.21 -11.33
CA ASN A 27 1.22 -11.11 -10.07
C ASN A 27 0.28 -10.54 -9.00
N PRO A 28 -0.67 -11.37 -8.50
CA PRO A 28 -1.91 -10.92 -7.87
C PRO A 28 -1.69 -10.39 -6.45
N PHE A 29 -1.07 -9.23 -6.38
CA PHE A 29 -0.72 -8.54 -5.15
C PHE A 29 -1.05 -7.05 -5.23
N VAL A 30 -1.50 -6.52 -4.10
CA VAL A 30 -1.37 -5.11 -3.76
C VAL A 30 -0.03 -4.91 -3.05
N VAL A 31 0.82 -4.06 -3.60
CA VAL A 31 2.19 -3.86 -3.12
C VAL A 31 2.41 -2.42 -2.72
N SER A 32 2.85 -2.21 -1.49
CA SER A 32 3.32 -0.91 -1.01
C SER A 32 4.83 -0.91 -0.84
N ARG A 33 5.47 0.17 -1.28
CA ARG A 33 6.90 0.43 -1.10
C ARG A 33 7.07 1.73 -0.33
N ILE A 34 7.82 1.66 0.75
CA ILE A 34 8.22 2.82 1.55
C ILE A 34 9.67 3.12 1.21
N PHE A 35 9.90 4.35 0.79
CA PHE A 35 11.21 4.87 0.45
C PHE A 35 11.67 5.88 1.49
N CYS A 36 12.97 5.86 1.78
CA CYS A 36 13.66 6.88 2.54
C CYS A 36 14.98 7.19 1.83
N ASN A 37 15.24 8.47 1.54
CA ASN A 37 16.42 8.92 0.80
C ASN A 37 16.64 8.16 -0.53
N GLY A 38 15.55 7.86 -1.25
CA GLY A 38 15.58 7.16 -2.55
C GLY A 38 15.73 5.64 -2.48
N ALA A 39 16.01 5.06 -1.31
CA ALA A 39 16.09 3.61 -1.13
C ALA A 39 14.76 3.04 -0.61
N VAL A 40 14.35 1.87 -1.10
CA VAL A 40 13.23 1.13 -0.53
C VAL A 40 13.66 0.55 0.82
N ILE A 41 13.06 1.04 1.90
CA ILE A 41 13.33 0.55 3.26
C ILE A 41 12.34 -0.54 3.69
N LYS A 42 11.16 -0.59 3.06
CA LYS A 42 10.15 -1.60 3.36
C LYS A 42 9.27 -1.88 2.15
N THR A 43 8.95 -3.15 1.95
CA THR A 43 7.93 -3.60 1.00
C THR A 43 6.87 -4.38 1.75
N ILE A 44 5.60 -4.07 1.51
CA ILE A 44 4.44 -4.74 2.08
C ILE A 44 3.64 -5.30 0.91
N LYS A 45 3.24 -6.56 1.00
CA LYS A 45 2.48 -7.25 -0.06
C LYS A 45 1.24 -7.89 0.57
N THR A 46 0.10 -7.71 -0.08
CA THR A 46 -1.15 -8.38 0.25
C THR A 46 -1.64 -9.11 -0.99
N SER A 47 -1.83 -10.42 -0.93
CA SER A 47 -2.29 -11.20 -2.09
C SER A 47 -3.78 -10.98 -2.34
N TYR A 48 -4.20 -11.20 -3.59
CA TYR A 48 -5.63 -11.11 -3.94
C TYR A 48 -6.45 -12.16 -3.20
N GLU A 49 -5.89 -13.34 -2.96
CA GLU A 49 -6.53 -14.36 -2.14
C GLU A 49 -6.98 -13.78 -0.78
N VAL A 50 -6.08 -13.12 -0.05
CA VAL A 50 -6.42 -12.48 1.23
C VAL A 50 -7.49 -11.40 1.07
N ILE A 51 -7.42 -10.60 0.01
CA ILE A 51 -8.36 -9.51 -0.26
C ILE A 51 -9.76 -10.05 -0.60
N LEU A 52 -9.83 -11.16 -1.34
CA LEU A 52 -11.06 -11.71 -1.90
C LEU A 52 -11.75 -12.73 -0.98
N LEU A 53 -11.09 -13.20 0.07
CA LEU A 53 -11.69 -14.06 1.11
C LEU A 53 -12.93 -13.42 1.78
N ALA A 54 -13.15 -12.11 1.66
CA ALA A 54 -14.23 -11.36 2.30
C ALA A 54 -15.62 -11.45 1.61
N GLY A 55 -15.83 -12.33 0.63
CA GLY A 55 -17.17 -12.57 0.05
C GLY A 55 -17.76 -11.38 -0.72
N ALA A 56 -16.90 -10.52 -1.26
CA ALA A 56 -17.33 -9.30 -1.94
C ALA A 56 -17.93 -9.56 -3.32
N ILE A 57 -18.88 -8.70 -3.70
CA ILE A 57 -19.74 -8.82 -4.88
C ILE A 57 -18.94 -8.66 -6.20
N ARG A 58 -17.78 -7.97 -6.18
CA ARG A 58 -16.92 -7.73 -7.36
C ARG A 58 -15.43 -7.64 -6.97
N GLU A 59 -14.59 -8.35 -7.71
CA GLU A 59 -13.15 -8.43 -7.49
C GLU A 59 -12.43 -7.07 -7.63
N GLU A 60 -12.75 -6.31 -8.68
CA GLU A 60 -12.10 -5.01 -8.96
C GLU A 60 -12.33 -3.97 -7.85
N GLU A 61 -13.54 -3.93 -7.28
CA GLU A 61 -13.87 -3.03 -6.16
C GLU A 61 -13.13 -3.43 -4.88
N SER A 62 -12.98 -4.74 -4.67
CA SER A 62 -12.26 -5.29 -3.51
C SER A 62 -10.78 -4.92 -3.56
N ILE A 63 -10.16 -5.09 -4.72
CA ILE A 63 -8.75 -4.69 -4.95
C ILE A 63 -8.59 -3.18 -4.77
N LYS A 64 -9.52 -2.36 -5.30
CA LYS A 64 -9.50 -0.90 -5.13
C LYS A 64 -9.56 -0.47 -3.67
N ASN A 65 -10.45 -1.10 -2.91
CA ASN A 65 -10.63 -0.81 -1.50
C ASN A 65 -9.38 -1.25 -0.70
N ALA A 66 -8.82 -2.42 -1.03
CA ALA A 66 -7.57 -2.90 -0.44
C ALA A 66 -6.40 -1.96 -0.73
N LEU A 67 -6.26 -1.45 -1.96
CA LEU A 67 -5.27 -0.43 -2.32
C LEU A 67 -5.36 0.81 -1.43
N ARG A 68 -6.55 1.40 -1.31
CA ARG A 68 -6.78 2.57 -0.45
C ARG A 68 -6.47 2.26 1.00
N ARG A 69 -6.98 1.13 1.49
CA ARG A 69 -6.87 0.73 2.89
C ARG A 69 -5.41 0.52 3.27
N GLN A 70 -4.69 -0.30 2.51
CA GLN A 70 -3.28 -0.58 2.74
C GLN A 70 -2.44 0.71 2.71
N HIS A 71 -2.71 1.61 1.76
CA HIS A 71 -1.99 2.88 1.70
C HIS A 71 -2.25 3.74 2.95
N SER A 72 -3.52 3.94 3.32
CA SER A 72 -3.89 4.73 4.51
C SER A 72 -3.30 4.14 5.79
N ASP A 73 -3.41 2.82 5.97
CA ASP A 73 -2.89 2.14 7.16
C ASP A 73 -1.37 2.32 7.29
N ILE A 74 -0.63 2.30 6.17
CA ILE A 74 0.81 2.57 6.19
C ILE A 74 1.11 4.00 6.62
N LEU A 75 0.37 4.99 6.09
CA LEU A 75 0.55 6.39 6.49
C LEU A 75 0.26 6.57 7.98
N ASP A 76 -0.82 5.98 8.50
CA ASP A 76 -1.18 6.07 9.92
C ASP A 76 -0.09 5.47 10.82
N VAL A 77 0.46 4.31 10.43
CA VAL A 77 1.53 3.64 11.18
C VAL A 77 2.84 4.44 11.12
N LEU A 78 3.19 5.02 9.97
CA LEU A 78 4.34 5.92 9.84
C LEU A 78 4.16 7.16 10.72
N MET A 79 3.02 7.84 10.63
CA MET A 79 2.73 9.04 11.42
C MET A 79 2.74 8.76 12.93
N ALA A 80 2.33 7.56 13.36
CA ALA A 80 2.44 7.11 14.75
C ALA A 80 3.89 6.79 15.19
N GLY A 81 4.86 6.77 14.27
CA GLY A 81 6.25 6.39 14.52
C GLY A 81 6.43 4.90 14.84
N LYS A 82 5.52 4.06 14.37
CA LYS A 82 5.49 2.60 14.61
C LYS A 82 6.13 1.78 13.47
N MET A 83 6.43 2.43 12.35
CA MET A 83 7.17 1.87 11.23
C MET A 83 8.27 2.84 10.80
N PRO A 84 9.34 2.34 10.17
CA PRO A 84 10.65 2.98 10.13
C PRO A 84 10.71 4.23 9.28
#